data_AF-A0A2U1MY80-F1
#
_entry.id   AF-A0A2U1MY80-F1
#
_cell.length_a   1.000
_cell.length_b   1.000
_cell.length_c   1.000
_cell.angle_alpha   90.00
_cell.angle_beta   90.00
_cell.angle_gamma   90.00
#
_symmetry.space_group_name_H-M   'P 1'
#
loop_
_entity.id
_entity.type
_entity.pdbx_description
1 polymer ?
#
loop_
_entity_poly.entity_id
_entity_poly.type
_entity_poly.pdbx_seq_one_letter_code
_entity_poly.pdbx_strand_id
1 'polypeptide(L)'
;MPPATTPSTTTTTKNPKPRIQKAVNSLLKWKQTQLNSNPNTPTDDNHIYLLTTLTKTPRKEYTKTPFKIPLKHPLNISPESCRTCLIIDDRPKTRSKKLTFEFASKKIQSLGIPMSKIVKFSKLKSDYRSFESKMGFFNAFDVFLADERVIGVLPGVLGKVFYKNKKKIPVAVDLGFDKDWKEEIEKGFSCGLLWLSNGTCSVVKVGKFGMGEGEIVENVVSAVSEVAEVVPRKWDGVQCMHLKFYDSLALKIYEKKSKKSLGE
;
A
#
# COMPACT_ATOMS: atom_id res chain seq x y z
N MET A 1 52.78 -20.90 -18.65
CA MET A 1 51.92 -21.69 -17.74
C MET A 1 51.04 -20.72 -16.97
N PRO A 2 49.72 -20.69 -17.21
CA PRO A 2 48.78 -19.98 -16.34
C PRO A 2 48.42 -20.89 -15.15
N PRO A 3 47.88 -20.30 -14.07
CA PRO A 3 46.57 -20.78 -13.65
C PRO A 3 45.59 -19.62 -13.45
N ALA A 4 44.38 -19.89 -13.93
CA ALA A 4 43.17 -19.12 -13.67
C ALA A 4 42.74 -19.24 -12.21
N THR A 5 42.01 -18.24 -11.71
CA THR A 5 40.69 -18.33 -11.03
C THR A 5 40.43 -17.04 -10.21
N THR A 6 39.66 -16.11 -10.76
CA THR A 6 38.68 -15.30 -9.99
C THR A 6 37.38 -16.12 -9.85
N PRO A 7 36.34 -15.74 -9.06
CA PRO A 7 36.23 -14.73 -7.99
C PRO A 7 35.40 -15.22 -6.75
N SER A 8 35.68 -14.74 -5.53
CA SER A 8 34.78 -14.94 -4.38
C SER A 8 33.83 -13.75 -4.20
N THR A 9 32.64 -13.88 -4.80
CA THR A 9 31.47 -13.00 -4.59
C THR A 9 30.78 -13.37 -3.27
N THR A 10 30.66 -12.45 -2.31
CA THR A 10 29.83 -12.67 -1.11
C THR A 10 29.10 -11.40 -0.66
N THR A 11 28.13 -10.91 -1.47
CA THR A 11 27.19 -9.87 -1.02
C THR A 11 25.81 -9.89 -1.71
N THR A 12 25.29 -11.05 -2.15
CA THR A 12 24.09 -11.10 -3.01
C THR A 12 22.97 -12.00 -2.49
N THR A 13 22.38 -11.71 -1.32
CA THR A 13 21.22 -12.51 -0.84
C THR A 13 20.22 -11.75 0.02
N LYS A 14 19.91 -10.49 -0.30
CA LYS A 14 18.81 -9.78 0.38
C LYS A 14 17.77 -9.17 -0.57
N ASN A 15 18.16 -8.85 -1.80
CA ASN A 15 17.24 -8.38 -2.85
C ASN A 15 17.70 -8.88 -4.22
N PRO A 16 17.31 -10.10 -4.66
CA PRO A 16 17.65 -10.56 -6.00
C PRO A 16 16.76 -9.83 -7.02
N LYS A 17 17.12 -8.58 -7.34
CA LYS A 17 16.57 -7.80 -8.46
C LYS A 17 16.32 -8.65 -9.72
N PRO A 18 17.24 -9.55 -10.17
CA PRO A 18 16.98 -10.38 -11.35
C PRO A 18 15.85 -11.41 -11.16
N ARG A 19 15.63 -11.92 -9.94
CA ARG A 19 14.48 -12.82 -9.67
C ARG A 19 13.17 -12.06 -9.65
N ILE A 20 13.16 -10.85 -9.09
CA ILE A 20 11.99 -9.97 -9.07
C ILE A 20 11.61 -9.62 -10.51
N GLN A 21 12.57 -9.20 -11.34
CA GLN A 21 12.32 -8.88 -12.75
C GLN A 21 11.75 -10.08 -13.52
N LYS A 22 12.33 -11.28 -13.36
CA LYS A 22 11.77 -12.50 -13.97
C LYS A 22 10.34 -12.78 -13.50
N ALA A 23 10.06 -12.62 -12.21
CA ALA A 23 8.73 -12.83 -11.67
C ALA A 23 7.72 -11.81 -12.21
N VAL A 24 8.07 -10.54 -12.25
CA VAL A 24 7.23 -9.46 -12.82
C VAL A 24 6.94 -9.73 -14.29
N ASN A 25 7.96 -10.05 -15.09
CA ASN A 25 7.77 -10.30 -16.52
C ASN A 25 6.91 -11.54 -16.79
N SER A 26 7.08 -12.60 -16.00
CA SER A 26 6.21 -13.78 -16.09
C SER A 26 4.76 -13.47 -15.73
N LEU A 27 4.52 -12.66 -14.70
CA LEU A 27 3.19 -12.23 -14.30
C LEU A 27 2.52 -11.35 -15.36
N LEU A 28 3.26 -10.41 -15.95
CA LEU A 28 2.75 -9.53 -17.01
C LEU A 28 2.41 -10.32 -18.27
N LYS A 29 3.29 -11.23 -18.71
CA LYS A 29 3.03 -12.13 -19.84
C LYS A 29 1.78 -12.97 -19.60
N TRP A 30 1.65 -13.57 -18.42
CA TRP A 30 0.48 -14.34 -18.06
C TRP A 30 -0.81 -13.52 -18.14
N LYS A 31 -0.80 -12.28 -17.60
CA LYS A 31 -1.98 -11.40 -17.63
C LYS A 31 -2.33 -10.98 -19.05
N GLN A 32 -1.34 -10.73 -19.91
CA GLN A 32 -1.57 -10.45 -21.34
C GLN A 32 -2.21 -11.65 -22.06
N THR A 33 -1.73 -12.87 -21.79
CA THR A 33 -2.36 -14.10 -22.34
C THR A 33 -3.80 -14.25 -21.86
N GLN A 34 -4.08 -13.99 -20.57
CA GLN A 34 -5.44 -14.08 -20.03
C GLN A 34 -6.39 -13.06 -20.65
N LEU A 35 -5.93 -11.82 -20.90
CA LEU A 35 -6.74 -10.80 -21.57
C LEU A 35 -7.06 -11.18 -23.01
N ASN A 36 -6.11 -11.80 -23.72
CA ASN A 36 -6.32 -12.26 -25.09
C ASN A 36 -7.28 -13.47 -25.17
N SER A 37 -7.30 -14.33 -24.15
CA SER A 37 -8.16 -15.52 -24.12
C SER A 37 -9.58 -15.26 -23.57
N ASN A 38 -9.75 -14.31 -22.66
CA ASN A 38 -11.06 -13.98 -22.07
C ASN A 38 -11.25 -12.46 -21.91
N PRO A 39 -11.76 -11.77 -22.95
CA PRO A 39 -11.97 -10.31 -22.91
C PRO A 39 -13.08 -9.85 -21.93
N ASN A 40 -13.93 -10.76 -21.45
CA ASN A 40 -15.07 -10.45 -20.58
C ASN A 40 -14.77 -10.55 -19.07
N THR A 41 -13.51 -10.67 -18.65
CA THR A 41 -13.20 -10.68 -17.21
C THR A 41 -13.38 -9.28 -16.62
N PRO A 42 -14.14 -9.12 -15.50
CA PRO A 42 -14.32 -7.82 -14.87
C PRO A 42 -12.96 -7.29 -14.43
N THR A 43 -12.57 -6.17 -15.04
CA THR A 43 -11.22 -5.60 -15.07
C THR A 43 -10.86 -4.82 -13.81
N ASP A 44 -11.54 -5.10 -12.69
CA ASP A 44 -11.55 -4.21 -11.53
C ASP A 44 -10.32 -4.34 -10.62
N ASP A 45 -9.58 -5.45 -10.68
CA ASP A 45 -8.46 -5.70 -9.76
C ASP A 45 -7.17 -6.15 -10.46
N ASN A 46 -6.71 -5.28 -11.36
CA ASN A 46 -5.44 -5.40 -12.08
C ASN A 46 -4.20 -5.03 -11.24
N HIS A 47 -4.27 -5.15 -9.91
CA HIS A 47 -3.18 -4.80 -9.02
C HIS A 47 -2.25 -6.00 -8.79
N ILE A 48 -0.95 -5.71 -8.72
CA ILE A 48 0.07 -6.64 -8.27
C ILE A 48 0.16 -6.55 -6.75
N TYR A 49 0.08 -7.70 -6.11
CA TYR A 49 0.10 -7.87 -4.67
C TYR A 49 1.40 -8.57 -4.25
N LEU A 50 2.10 -7.99 -3.28
CA LEU A 50 3.20 -8.62 -2.57
C LEU A 50 2.65 -9.23 -1.27
N LEU A 51 2.61 -10.55 -1.24
CA LEU A 51 2.27 -11.36 -0.08
C LEU A 51 3.53 -11.64 0.73
N THR A 52 3.55 -11.18 1.97
CA THR A 52 4.62 -11.42 2.94
C THR A 52 4.12 -12.35 4.03
N THR A 53 4.82 -13.46 4.22
CA THR A 53 4.55 -14.43 5.30
C THR A 53 5.58 -14.26 6.40
N LEU A 54 5.09 -14.07 7.61
CA LEU A 54 5.87 -13.89 8.83
C LEU A 54 6.09 -15.23 9.53
N THR A 55 7.26 -15.39 10.16
CA THR A 55 7.60 -16.59 10.95
C THR A 55 6.78 -16.67 12.24
N LYS A 56 6.37 -15.53 12.79
CA LYS A 56 5.52 -15.46 13.99
C LYS A 56 4.42 -14.43 13.77
N THR A 57 3.26 -14.70 14.37
CA THR A 57 2.14 -13.76 14.38
C THR A 57 2.54 -12.46 15.09
N PRO A 58 2.23 -11.29 14.50
CA PRO A 58 2.53 -10.01 15.12
C PRO A 58 1.70 -9.77 16.38
N ARG A 59 2.24 -8.99 17.33
CA ARG A 59 1.50 -8.60 18.55
C ARG A 59 0.36 -7.65 18.19
N LYS A 60 -0.68 -7.61 19.04
CA LYS A 60 -1.91 -6.81 18.83
C LYS A 60 -1.67 -5.30 18.64
N GLU A 61 -0.54 -4.78 19.08
CA GLU A 61 -0.16 -3.36 18.88
C GLU A 61 0.08 -3.03 17.41
N TYR A 62 0.67 -3.95 16.66
CA TYR A 62 0.97 -3.80 15.24
C TYR A 62 -0.26 -3.98 14.34
N THR A 63 -1.40 -4.45 14.88
CA THR A 63 -2.58 -4.78 14.08
C THR A 63 -3.68 -3.73 14.12
N LYS A 64 -3.48 -2.65 14.91
CA LYS A 64 -4.47 -1.57 15.08
C LYS A 64 -4.46 -0.55 13.94
N THR A 65 -3.29 -0.24 13.40
CA THR A 65 -3.11 0.81 12.38
C THR A 65 -2.41 0.24 11.15
N PRO A 66 -2.84 0.62 9.94
CA PRO A 66 -2.10 0.28 8.73
C PRO A 66 -0.76 1.00 8.70
N PHE A 67 0.29 0.30 8.29
CA PHE A 67 1.60 0.91 8.05
C PHE A 67 1.66 1.45 6.62
N LYS A 68 2.23 2.65 6.47
CA LYS A 68 2.53 3.23 5.16
C LYS A 68 3.83 2.64 4.65
N ILE A 69 3.84 2.19 3.40
CA ILE A 69 5.05 1.81 2.69
C ILE A 69 5.22 2.81 1.56
N PRO A 70 6.23 3.70 1.63
CA PRO A 70 6.52 4.60 0.52
C PRO A 70 6.98 3.78 -0.69
N LEU A 71 6.30 3.94 -1.81
CA LEU A 71 6.72 3.40 -3.11
C LEU A 71 7.35 4.55 -3.90
N LYS A 72 8.23 4.21 -4.84
CA LYS A 72 8.92 5.20 -5.67
C LYS A 72 8.04 5.74 -6.78
N HIS A 73 7.16 4.88 -7.31
CA HIS A 73 6.23 5.19 -8.39
C HIS A 73 4.80 5.01 -7.91
N PRO A 74 3.88 5.94 -8.22
CA PRO A 74 2.51 5.89 -7.76
C PRO A 74 1.75 4.69 -8.33
N LEU A 75 0.90 4.07 -7.51
CA LEU A 75 0.08 2.92 -7.93
C LEU A 75 -1.07 3.31 -8.87
N ASN A 76 -1.37 4.60 -8.95
CA ASN A 76 -2.45 5.14 -9.76
C ASN A 76 -1.87 5.75 -11.04
N ILE A 77 -2.29 5.18 -12.17
CA ILE A 77 -1.83 5.53 -13.53
C ILE A 77 -2.17 6.98 -13.90
N SER A 78 -3.10 7.63 -13.18
CA SER A 78 -3.47 9.03 -13.40
C SER A 78 -4.11 9.62 -12.12
N PRO A 79 -3.36 10.40 -11.31
CA PRO A 79 -3.93 11.07 -10.13
C PRO A 79 -5.07 12.04 -10.50
N GLU A 80 -5.10 12.53 -11.75
CA GLU A 80 -6.09 13.48 -12.27
C GLU A 80 -7.46 12.88 -12.59
N SER A 81 -7.54 11.57 -12.89
CA SER A 81 -8.82 10.91 -13.18
C SER A 81 -9.41 10.17 -11.98
N CYS A 82 -8.66 10.06 -10.88
CA CYS A 82 -9.10 9.37 -9.67
C CYS A 82 -9.92 10.31 -8.79
N ARG A 83 -11.13 9.87 -8.40
CA ARG A 83 -11.93 10.65 -7.45
C ARG A 83 -11.33 10.51 -6.06
N THR A 84 -10.57 11.52 -5.64
CA THR A 84 -9.86 11.51 -4.35
C THR A 84 -10.67 12.22 -3.26
N CYS A 85 -10.78 11.60 -2.10
CA CYS A 85 -11.41 12.17 -0.91
C CYS A 85 -10.39 12.39 0.22
N LEU A 86 -10.32 13.61 0.76
CA LEU A 86 -9.52 13.94 1.94
C LEU A 86 -10.39 14.07 3.19
N ILE A 87 -10.05 13.33 4.24
CA ILE A 87 -10.73 13.36 5.54
C ILE A 87 -9.89 14.19 6.52
N ILE A 88 -10.45 15.32 6.94
CA ILE A 88 -9.80 16.27 7.86
C ILE A 88 -10.35 16.08 9.28
N ASP A 89 -9.45 16.19 10.25
CA ASP A 89 -9.82 16.29 11.65
C ASP A 89 -10.36 17.69 11.97
N ASP A 90 -11.63 17.76 12.37
CA ASP A 90 -12.29 18.99 12.83
C ASP A 90 -12.32 19.07 14.38
N ARG A 91 -11.65 18.14 15.08
CA ARG A 91 -11.59 18.15 16.55
C ARG A 91 -10.80 19.39 17.03
N PRO A 92 -11.36 20.19 17.94
CA PRO A 92 -10.64 21.32 18.51
C PRO A 92 -9.54 20.79 19.46
N LYS A 93 -8.27 21.01 19.13
CA LYS A 93 -7.20 20.95 20.14
C LYS A 93 -7.10 22.31 20.82
N THR A 94 -6.93 22.30 22.13
CA THR A 94 -6.87 23.50 23.01
C THR A 94 -5.63 24.40 22.78
N ARG A 95 -4.69 24.04 21.89
CA ARG A 95 -3.39 24.73 21.75
C ARG A 95 -2.79 24.81 20.33
N SER A 96 -3.53 24.45 19.27
CA SER A 96 -3.03 24.62 17.89
C SER A 96 -4.16 25.05 16.96
N LYS A 97 -3.84 25.92 15.99
CA LYS A 97 -4.78 26.51 15.01
C LYS A 97 -5.71 25.44 14.42
N LYS A 98 -7.00 25.76 14.25
CA LYS A 98 -7.98 24.87 13.61
C LYS A 98 -7.59 24.62 12.16
N LEU A 99 -7.51 23.36 11.75
CA LEU A 99 -7.41 23.03 10.33
C LEU A 99 -8.78 23.16 9.68
N THR A 100 -9.13 24.40 9.35
CA THR A 100 -10.45 24.71 8.78
C THR A 100 -10.53 24.17 7.35
N PHE A 101 -11.69 23.64 6.97
CA PHE A 101 -12.00 23.22 5.60
C PHE A 101 -11.60 24.26 4.55
N GLU A 102 -11.79 25.55 4.85
CA GLU A 102 -11.39 26.66 3.97
C GLU A 102 -9.88 26.77 3.77
N PHE A 103 -9.10 26.55 4.82
CA PHE A 103 -7.63 26.57 4.73
C PHE A 103 -7.14 25.40 3.89
N ALA A 104 -7.73 24.22 4.09
CA ALA A 104 -7.39 23.04 3.30
C ALA A 104 -7.82 23.17 1.84
N SER A 105 -9.03 23.67 1.58
CA SER A 105 -9.54 23.90 0.23
C SER A 105 -8.70 24.94 -0.51
N LYS A 106 -8.34 26.06 0.15
CA LYS A 106 -7.44 27.07 -0.44
C LYS A 106 -6.06 26.49 -0.72
N LYS A 107 -5.45 25.77 0.23
CA LYS A 107 -4.15 25.11 0.00
C LYS A 107 -4.22 24.11 -1.15
N ILE A 108 -5.24 23.27 -1.23
CA ILE A 108 -5.38 22.26 -2.28
C ILE A 108 -5.59 22.92 -3.65
N GLN A 109 -6.40 23.99 -3.72
CA GLN A 109 -6.58 24.79 -4.92
C GLN A 109 -5.29 25.49 -5.34
N SER A 110 -4.55 26.08 -4.39
CA SER A 110 -3.25 26.70 -4.65
C SER A 110 -2.17 25.70 -5.07
N LEU A 111 -2.27 24.44 -4.62
CA LEU A 111 -1.32 23.37 -4.92
C LEU A 111 -1.69 22.58 -6.19
N GLY A 112 -2.85 22.84 -6.80
CA GLY A 112 -3.29 22.18 -8.04
C GLY A 112 -3.52 20.67 -7.89
N ILE A 113 -3.80 20.17 -6.69
CA ILE A 113 -3.99 18.73 -6.47
C ILE A 113 -5.44 18.37 -6.84
N PRO A 114 -5.68 17.34 -7.69
CA PRO A 114 -7.00 16.89 -8.08
C PRO A 114 -7.71 16.18 -6.91
N MET A 115 -8.23 16.95 -5.95
CA MET A 115 -9.08 16.43 -4.89
C MET A 115 -10.54 16.67 -5.22
N SER A 116 -11.31 15.60 -5.34
CA SER A 116 -12.73 15.68 -5.69
C SER A 116 -13.60 16.12 -4.51
N LYS A 117 -13.24 15.73 -3.27
CA LYS A 117 -14.02 16.11 -2.09
C LYS A 117 -13.17 16.16 -0.82
N ILE A 118 -13.40 17.18 -0.01
CA ILE A 118 -12.85 17.28 1.35
C ILE A 118 -14.00 17.05 2.34
N VAL A 119 -13.81 16.14 3.29
CA VAL A 119 -14.83 15.75 4.28
C VAL A 119 -14.28 15.94 5.68
N LYS A 120 -15.06 16.59 6.54
CA LYS A 120 -14.72 16.74 7.97
C LYS A 120 -15.09 15.46 8.72
N PHE A 121 -14.31 15.09 9.73
CA PHE A 121 -14.62 13.96 10.60
C PHE A 121 -16.01 14.04 11.25
N SER A 122 -16.44 15.24 11.68
CA SER A 122 -17.78 15.46 12.25
C SER A 122 -18.91 15.14 11.26
N LYS A 123 -18.77 15.61 10.01
CA LYS A 123 -19.72 15.30 8.92
C LYS A 123 -19.69 13.82 8.53
N LEU A 124 -18.51 13.20 8.58
CA LEU A 124 -18.37 11.76 8.34
C LEU A 124 -19.17 10.94 9.37
N LYS A 125 -19.22 11.41 10.62
CA LYS A 125 -19.94 10.75 11.71
C LYS A 125 -21.46 10.97 11.65
N SER A 126 -21.93 12.14 11.21
CA SER A 126 -23.36 12.46 11.08
C SER A 126 -23.96 11.89 9.80
N ASP A 127 -23.38 12.21 8.64
CA ASP A 127 -24.02 12.06 7.33
C ASP A 127 -23.89 10.63 6.80
N TYR A 128 -22.85 9.92 7.25
CA TYR A 128 -22.54 8.57 6.79
C TYR A 128 -22.78 7.54 7.91
N ARG A 129 -23.88 7.66 8.65
CA ARG A 129 -24.25 6.69 9.70
C ARG A 129 -24.84 5.42 9.12
N SER A 130 -25.73 5.55 8.13
CA SER A 130 -26.41 4.42 7.47
C SER A 130 -25.45 3.60 6.61
N PHE A 131 -25.79 2.32 6.40
CA PHE A 131 -24.99 1.44 5.56
C PHE A 131 -24.95 1.90 4.10
N GLU A 132 -26.10 2.35 3.58
CA GLU A 132 -26.24 2.83 2.20
C GLU A 132 -25.40 4.06 1.94
N SER A 133 -25.43 5.06 2.83
CA SER A 133 -24.59 6.27 2.66
C SER A 133 -23.11 5.92 2.69
N LYS A 134 -22.67 5.00 3.57
CA LYS A 134 -21.28 4.51 3.59
C LYS A 134 -20.92 3.79 2.30
N MET A 135 -21.81 2.98 1.74
CA MET A 135 -21.58 2.31 0.47
C MET A 135 -21.55 3.28 -0.71
N GLY A 136 -22.46 4.25 -0.75
CA GLY A 136 -22.43 5.33 -1.74
C GLY A 136 -21.12 6.12 -1.69
N PHE A 137 -20.64 6.42 -0.48
CA PHE A 137 -19.34 7.06 -0.28
C PHE A 137 -18.17 6.20 -0.76
N PHE A 138 -18.18 4.90 -0.47
CA PHE A 138 -17.16 3.94 -0.92
C PHE A 138 -17.12 3.77 -2.44
N ASN A 139 -18.29 3.81 -3.09
CA ASN A 139 -18.41 3.66 -4.54
C ASN A 139 -18.09 4.97 -5.29
N ALA A 140 -18.35 6.13 -4.69
CA ALA A 140 -18.12 7.43 -5.32
C ALA A 140 -16.64 7.83 -5.43
N PHE A 141 -15.77 7.32 -4.55
CA PHE A 141 -14.35 7.68 -4.50
C PHE A 141 -13.44 6.46 -4.67
N ASP A 142 -12.27 6.69 -5.25
CA ASP A 142 -11.27 5.65 -5.51
C ASP A 142 -10.16 5.66 -4.46
N VAL A 143 -9.75 6.87 -4.06
CA VAL A 143 -8.66 7.10 -3.11
C VAL A 143 -9.19 7.87 -1.92
N PHE A 144 -8.87 7.38 -0.72
CA PHE A 144 -9.15 8.07 0.53
C PHE A 144 -7.82 8.45 1.19
N LEU A 145 -7.66 9.72 1.50
CA LEU A 145 -6.59 10.26 2.32
C LEU A 145 -7.22 10.73 3.63
N ALA A 146 -6.57 10.53 4.76
CA ALA A 146 -7.06 11.01 6.03
C ALA A 146 -5.92 11.50 6.92
N ASP A 147 -6.23 12.47 7.77
CA ASP A 147 -5.31 12.93 8.79
C ASP A 147 -4.87 11.75 9.70
N GLU A 148 -3.57 11.65 9.99
CA GLU A 148 -3.01 10.62 10.88
C GLU A 148 -3.77 10.49 12.21
N ARG A 149 -4.26 11.61 12.75
CA ARG A 149 -5.00 11.65 14.02
C ARG A 149 -6.37 10.96 13.94
N VAL A 150 -6.93 10.87 12.75
CA VAL A 150 -8.29 10.35 12.50
C VAL A 150 -8.24 8.86 12.18
N ILE A 151 -7.12 8.36 11.66
CA ILE A 151 -6.93 6.97 11.20
C ILE A 151 -7.25 5.94 12.28
N GLY A 152 -6.89 6.18 13.55
CA GLY A 152 -7.24 5.27 14.65
C GLY A 152 -8.74 5.19 14.96
N VAL A 153 -9.52 6.22 14.62
CA VAL A 153 -10.96 6.32 14.90
C VAL A 153 -11.82 5.97 13.68
N LEU A 154 -11.25 6.06 12.46
CA LEU A 154 -11.95 5.75 11.20
C LEU A 154 -12.58 4.36 11.14
N PRO A 155 -11.96 3.28 11.64
CA PRO A 155 -12.58 1.96 11.64
C PRO A 155 -13.94 1.93 12.36
N GLY A 156 -14.11 2.73 13.41
CA GLY A 156 -15.39 2.85 14.14
C GLY A 156 -16.47 3.59 13.36
N VAL A 157 -16.10 4.55 12.51
CA VAL A 157 -17.04 5.38 11.75
C VAL A 157 -17.39 4.72 10.41
N LEU A 158 -16.38 4.44 9.59
CA LEU A 158 -16.54 3.84 8.25
C LEU A 158 -16.98 2.37 8.32
N GLY A 159 -16.71 1.70 9.44
CA GLY A 159 -17.17 0.35 9.71
C GLY A 159 -16.69 -0.69 8.71
N LYS A 160 -17.43 -1.81 8.63
CA LYS A 160 -17.06 -2.97 7.81
C LYS A 160 -17.06 -2.67 6.30
N VAL A 161 -17.80 -1.68 5.83
CA VAL A 161 -17.88 -1.34 4.40
C VAL A 161 -16.48 -1.07 3.82
N PHE A 162 -15.69 -0.28 4.54
CA PHE A 162 -14.33 0.10 4.12
C PHE A 162 -13.29 -0.96 4.50
N TYR A 163 -13.42 -1.54 5.70
CA TYR A 163 -12.37 -2.36 6.30
C TYR A 163 -12.51 -3.88 6.05
N LYS A 164 -13.67 -4.36 5.57
CA LYS A 164 -13.87 -5.79 5.25
C LYS A 164 -13.04 -6.22 4.04
N ASN A 165 -13.11 -5.47 2.95
CA ASN A 165 -12.46 -5.84 1.70
C ASN A 165 -11.03 -5.29 1.57
N LYS A 166 -10.62 -4.39 2.47
CA LYS A 166 -9.29 -3.75 2.51
C LYS A 166 -8.82 -3.14 1.17
N LYS A 167 -9.74 -2.87 0.25
CA LYS A 167 -9.42 -2.37 -1.10
C LYS A 167 -9.16 -0.87 -1.12
N LYS A 168 -9.98 -0.09 -0.41
CA LYS A 168 -9.94 1.38 -0.36
C LYS A 168 -9.86 1.88 1.09
N ILE A 169 -8.78 1.53 1.79
CA ILE A 169 -8.54 2.02 3.16
C ILE A 169 -7.97 3.44 3.07
N PRO A 170 -8.41 4.38 3.93
CA PRO A 170 -7.81 5.70 3.99
C PRO A 170 -6.31 5.65 4.33
N VAL A 171 -5.51 6.32 3.50
CA VAL A 171 -4.07 6.52 3.71
C VAL A 171 -3.88 7.64 4.71
N ALA A 172 -3.06 7.41 5.73
CA ALA A 172 -2.71 8.45 6.70
C ALA A 172 -1.84 9.52 6.01
N VAL A 173 -2.12 10.80 6.25
CA VAL A 173 -1.34 11.95 5.75
C VAL A 173 -1.19 12.92 6.92
N ASP A 174 0.01 13.42 7.17
CA ASP A 174 0.21 14.41 8.22
C ASP A 174 -0.13 15.81 7.69
N LEU A 175 -1.22 16.39 8.19
CA LEU A 175 -1.71 17.71 7.78
C LEU A 175 -1.29 18.80 8.79
N GLY A 176 -0.06 18.72 9.30
CA GLY A 176 0.54 19.78 10.11
C GLY A 176 0.57 21.14 9.39
N PHE A 177 0.51 22.25 10.14
CA PHE A 177 0.54 23.60 9.56
C PHE A 177 1.88 23.95 8.93
N ASP A 178 2.97 23.44 9.50
CA ASP A 178 4.36 23.76 9.15
C ASP A 178 4.96 22.80 8.10
N LYS A 179 4.16 21.90 7.52
CA LYS A 179 4.62 20.90 6.55
C LYS A 179 4.10 21.19 5.14
N ASP A 180 4.86 20.72 4.15
CA ASP A 180 4.49 20.75 2.75
C ASP A 180 3.44 19.70 2.44
N TRP A 181 2.20 20.17 2.35
CA TRP A 181 1.05 19.32 2.07
C TRP A 181 1.17 18.65 0.70
N LYS A 182 1.78 19.32 -0.27
CA LYS A 182 1.98 18.78 -1.62
C LYS A 182 2.79 17.50 -1.58
N GLU A 183 3.93 17.54 -0.91
CA GLU A 183 4.84 16.40 -0.81
C GLU A 183 4.20 15.26 -0.02
N GLU A 184 3.53 15.56 1.10
CA GLU A 184 2.86 14.53 1.91
C GLU A 184 1.68 13.88 1.17
N ILE A 185 0.94 14.64 0.38
CA ILE A 185 -0.16 14.11 -0.44
C ILE A 185 0.39 13.28 -1.61
N GLU A 186 1.44 13.75 -2.28
CA GLU A 186 2.12 13.02 -3.36
C GLU A 186 2.75 11.70 -2.85
N LYS A 187 3.37 11.75 -1.67
CA LYS A 187 3.78 10.54 -0.92
C LYS A 187 2.59 9.65 -0.59
N GLY A 188 1.47 10.24 -0.19
CA GLY A 188 0.22 9.52 0.07
C GLY A 188 -0.30 8.75 -1.16
N PHE A 189 -0.25 9.36 -2.35
CA PHE A 189 -0.59 8.69 -3.61
C PHE A 189 0.45 7.61 -3.99
N SER A 190 1.70 7.84 -3.63
CA SER A 190 2.81 6.93 -3.90
C SER A 190 3.03 5.90 -2.82
N CYS A 191 2.14 5.75 -1.83
CA CYS A 191 2.32 4.77 -0.76
C CYS A 191 1.38 3.57 -0.88
N GLY A 192 1.91 2.38 -0.61
CA GLY A 192 1.15 1.18 -0.38
C GLY A 192 0.77 1.06 1.11
N LEU A 193 -0.41 0.53 1.40
CA LEU A 193 -0.80 0.22 2.79
C LEU A 193 -0.53 -1.24 3.12
N LEU A 194 0.19 -1.47 4.22
CA LEU A 194 0.38 -2.80 4.81
C LEU A 194 -0.47 -2.96 6.06
N TRP A 195 -1.36 -3.94 6.03
CA TRP A 195 -2.11 -4.35 7.21
C TRP A 195 -1.49 -5.61 7.81
N LEU A 196 -0.87 -5.47 8.97
CA LEU A 196 -0.48 -6.62 9.77
C LEU A 196 -1.73 -7.16 10.48
N SER A 197 -2.14 -8.37 10.12
CA SER A 197 -3.29 -9.03 10.74
C SER A 197 -2.84 -9.90 11.92
N ASN A 198 -3.77 -10.46 12.68
CA ASN A 198 -3.46 -11.48 13.70
C ASN A 198 -3.05 -12.84 13.07
N GLY A 199 -2.82 -12.89 11.76
CA GLY A 199 -2.23 -14.04 11.07
C GLY A 199 -0.76 -13.81 10.72
N THR A 200 -0.14 -14.82 10.14
CA THR A 200 1.24 -14.74 9.64
C THR A 200 1.34 -14.09 8.26
N CYS A 201 0.25 -14.05 7.50
CA CYS A 201 0.22 -13.52 6.13
C CYS A 201 -0.26 -12.07 6.10
N SER A 202 0.50 -11.22 5.40
CA SER A 202 0.16 -9.82 5.13
C SER A 202 0.35 -9.50 3.65
N VAL A 203 -0.48 -8.61 3.12
CA VAL A 203 -0.47 -8.27 1.69
C VAL A 203 -0.33 -6.77 1.53
N VAL A 204 0.51 -6.35 0.58
CA VAL A 204 0.65 -4.95 0.14
C VAL A 204 0.49 -4.84 -1.37
N LYS A 205 -0.11 -3.75 -1.85
CA LYS A 205 -0.19 -3.42 -3.28
C LYS A 205 1.12 -2.77 -3.74
N VAL A 206 1.72 -3.28 -4.81
CA VAL A 206 3.05 -2.85 -5.28
C VAL A 206 3.06 -2.34 -6.72
N GLY A 207 1.99 -2.54 -7.49
CA GLY A 207 1.86 -2.00 -8.83
C GLY A 207 0.49 -2.28 -9.43
N LYS A 208 0.25 -1.73 -10.63
CA LYS A 208 -0.93 -2.01 -11.46
C LYS A 208 -0.49 -2.48 -12.84
N PHE A 209 -1.26 -3.36 -13.45
CA PHE A 209 -1.09 -3.75 -14.84
C PHE A 209 -1.29 -2.53 -15.75
N GLY A 210 -0.27 -2.21 -16.55
CA GLY A 210 -0.21 -0.99 -17.38
C GLY A 210 0.93 -0.04 -17.00
N MET A 211 1.56 -0.21 -15.82
CA MET A 211 2.82 0.48 -15.48
C MET A 211 4.00 -0.19 -16.19
N GLY A 212 5.10 0.55 -16.38
CA GLY A 212 6.33 0.01 -16.96
C GLY A 212 6.92 -1.11 -16.10
N GLU A 213 7.48 -2.15 -16.73
CA GLU A 213 8.08 -3.28 -16.00
C GLU A 213 9.18 -2.81 -15.04
N GLY A 214 10.00 -1.84 -15.46
CA GLY A 214 11.06 -1.25 -14.66
C GLY A 214 10.55 -0.55 -13.39
N GLU A 215 9.48 0.24 -13.53
CA GLU A 215 8.86 0.97 -12.41
C GLU A 215 8.28 0.00 -11.37
N ILE A 216 7.63 -1.07 -11.82
CA ILE A 216 7.09 -2.12 -10.95
C ILE A 216 8.23 -2.81 -10.18
N VAL A 217 9.34 -3.13 -10.84
CA VAL A 217 10.49 -3.77 -10.19
C VAL A 217 11.09 -2.86 -9.11
N GLU A 218 11.22 -1.56 -9.39
CA GLU A 218 11.71 -0.59 -8.40
C GLU A 218 10.77 -0.43 -7.20
N ASN A 219 9.46 -0.43 -7.45
CA ASN A 219 8.44 -0.42 -6.42
C ASN A 219 8.52 -1.67 -5.55
N VAL A 220 8.66 -2.86 -6.14
CA VAL A 220 8.79 -4.10 -5.38
C VAL A 220 10.05 -4.10 -4.51
N VAL A 221 11.19 -3.67 -5.05
CA VAL A 221 12.45 -3.62 -4.27
C VAL A 221 12.35 -2.66 -3.08
N SER A 222 11.73 -1.50 -3.30
CA SER A 222 11.50 -0.50 -2.24
C SER A 222 10.52 -1.05 -1.20
N ALA A 223 9.40 -1.62 -1.66
CA ALA A 223 8.40 -2.23 -0.79
C ALA A 223 8.98 -3.36 0.06
N VAL A 224 9.81 -4.25 -0.51
CA VAL A 224 10.45 -5.34 0.24
C VAL A 224 11.34 -4.80 1.36
N SER A 225 12.09 -3.74 1.09
CA SER A 225 13.01 -3.14 2.06
C SER A 225 12.23 -2.46 3.21
N GLU A 226 11.20 -1.69 2.87
CA GLU A 226 10.33 -1.03 3.85
C GLU A 226 9.50 -2.02 4.68
N VAL A 227 8.90 -3.03 4.03
CA VAL A 227 8.16 -4.11 4.73
C VAL A 227 9.08 -4.81 5.71
N ALA A 228 10.32 -5.09 5.32
CA ALA A 228 11.27 -5.77 6.19
C ALA A 228 11.66 -4.93 7.42
N GLU A 229 11.58 -3.60 7.39
CA GLU A 229 11.81 -2.76 8.57
C GLU A 229 10.56 -2.63 9.46
N VAL A 230 9.37 -2.61 8.85
CA VAL A 230 8.08 -2.51 9.57
C VAL A 230 7.72 -3.80 10.31
N VAL A 231 8.16 -4.95 9.80
CA VAL A 231 7.84 -6.27 10.37
C VAL A 231 8.49 -6.47 11.75
N PRO A 232 7.78 -7.08 12.73
CA PRO A 232 8.38 -7.43 14.01
C PRO A 232 9.60 -8.35 13.82
N ARG A 233 10.73 -7.99 14.44
CA ARG A 233 12.03 -8.68 14.29
C ARG A 233 12.67 -8.53 12.90
N LYS A 234 12.22 -7.53 12.14
CA LYS A 234 12.74 -7.15 10.83
C LYS A 234 12.83 -8.34 9.85
N TRP A 235 13.95 -8.47 9.13
CA TRP A 235 14.26 -9.60 8.25
C TRP A 235 14.17 -10.97 8.92
N ASP A 236 14.46 -11.08 10.21
CA ASP A 236 14.35 -12.36 10.91
C ASP A 236 12.92 -12.82 11.09
N GLY A 237 11.97 -11.88 11.10
CA GLY A 237 10.54 -12.14 11.14
C GLY A 237 9.94 -12.57 9.80
N VAL A 238 10.64 -12.40 8.68
CA VAL A 238 10.14 -12.75 7.35
C VAL A 238 10.50 -14.19 6.99
N GLN A 239 9.49 -15.01 6.73
CA GLN A 239 9.66 -16.39 6.28
C GLN A 239 9.73 -16.48 4.75
N CYS A 240 8.77 -15.90 4.04
CA CYS A 240 8.77 -15.89 2.58
C CYS A 240 8.01 -14.68 2.04
N MET A 241 8.34 -14.31 0.81
CA MET A 241 7.63 -13.27 0.07
C MET A 241 7.26 -13.80 -1.31
N HIS A 242 6.01 -13.56 -1.72
CA HIS A 242 5.47 -13.94 -3.02
C HIS A 242 4.80 -12.75 -3.72
N LEU A 243 4.94 -12.68 -5.04
CA LEU A 243 4.20 -11.75 -5.90
C LEU A 243 3.04 -12.48 -6.59
N LYS A 244 1.86 -11.86 -6.60
CA LYS A 244 0.70 -12.41 -7.31
C LYS A 244 -0.20 -11.31 -7.84
N PHE A 245 -0.99 -11.63 -8.87
CA PHE A 245 -2.25 -10.93 -9.13
C PHE A 245 -3.36 -11.54 -8.28
N TYR A 246 -4.55 -10.94 -8.29
CA TYR A 246 -5.72 -11.50 -7.61
C TYR A 246 -6.04 -12.93 -8.08
N ASP A 247 -6.02 -13.16 -9.41
CA ASP A 247 -6.35 -14.45 -10.04
C ASP A 247 -5.12 -15.32 -10.38
N SER A 248 -3.91 -14.81 -10.16
CA SER A 248 -2.69 -15.49 -10.60
C SER A 248 -2.05 -16.32 -9.49
N LEU A 249 -1.17 -17.23 -9.91
CA LEU A 249 -0.31 -18.00 -9.02
C LEU A 249 0.71 -17.10 -8.33
N ALA A 250 1.05 -17.45 -7.10
CA ALA A 250 2.00 -16.70 -6.29
C ALA A 250 3.44 -17.08 -6.65
N LEU A 251 4.16 -16.16 -7.29
CA LEU A 251 5.57 -16.32 -7.64
C LEU A 251 6.46 -15.93 -6.46
N LYS A 252 7.31 -16.86 -6.04
CA LYS A 252 8.21 -16.65 -4.91
C LYS A 252 9.38 -15.75 -5.28
N ILE A 253 9.58 -14.69 -4.51
CA ILE A 253 10.74 -13.79 -4.66
C ILE A 253 11.79 -14.03 -3.57
N TYR A 254 11.35 -14.40 -2.36
CA TYR A 254 12.21 -14.61 -1.21
C TYR A 254 11.74 -15.81 -0.37
N GLU A 255 12.71 -16.57 0.14
CA GLU A 255 12.51 -17.63 1.09
C GLU A 255 13.64 -17.63 2.12
N LYS A 256 13.27 -17.65 3.40
CA LYS A 256 14.19 -17.96 4.47
C LYS A 256 14.52 -19.44 4.41
N LYS A 257 15.76 -19.77 4.08
CA LYS A 257 16.26 -21.15 4.20
C LYS A 257 16.19 -21.54 5.68
N SER A 258 15.31 -22.48 6.02
CA SER A 258 15.36 -23.12 7.34
C SER A 258 16.63 -23.95 7.41
N LYS A 259 17.42 -23.80 8.48
CA LYS A 259 18.46 -24.77 8.82
C LYS A 259 17.74 -26.09 9.13
N LYS A 260 17.59 -26.97 8.15
CA LYS A 260 17.35 -28.38 8.44
C LYS A 260 18.58 -28.84 9.22
N SER A 261 18.40 -29.15 10.50
CA SER A 261 19.31 -30.03 11.22
C SER A 261 19.31 -31.35 10.45
N LEU A 262 20.36 -31.56 9.65
CA LEU A 262 20.79 -32.91 9.31
C LEU A 262 21.22 -33.51 10.64
N GLY A 263 20.34 -34.30 11.26
CA GLY A 263 20.75 -35.27 12.25
C GLY A 263 21.25 -36.48 11.48
N GLU A 264 22.58 -36.64 11.47
CA GLU A 264 23.21 -37.95 11.38
C GLU A 264 22.88 -38.78 12.63
#